data_AF-G5DZM1-F1
#
_entry.id   AF-G5DZM1-F1
#
_cell.length_a   1.000
_cell.length_b   1.000
_cell.length_c   1.000
_cell.angle_alpha   90.00
_cell.angle_beta   90.00
_cell.angle_gamma   90.00
#
_symmetry.space_group_name_H-M   'P 1'
#
loop_
_entity.id
_entity.type
_entity.pdbx_description
1 polymer ?
#
loop_
_entity_poly.entity_id
_entity_poly.type
_entity_poly.pdbx_seq_one_letter_code
_entity_poly.pdbx_strand_id
1 'polypeptide(L)'
;MIHYLQMNYKSSRDWFMFISFAADLRNTFFTFFPIWFHLCESVGIKLIWVAVIGDWLNLVFKWILFGQRPYWWVHDTDYYNNTPAPIIQQFPVTCETGPGSPSGHAMGAGISAAVPLAAVGIIPYCVSQLLHQQ
;
A
#
# COMPACT_ATOMS: atom_id res chain seq x y z
N MET A 1 -6.11 5.96 18.12
CA MET A 1 -6.73 5.72 16.79
C MET A 1 -7.08 4.26 16.53
N ILE A 2 -6.13 3.31 16.54
CA ILE A 2 -6.44 1.89 16.24
C ILE A 2 -7.45 1.28 17.23
N HIS A 3 -7.28 1.53 18.53
CA HIS A 3 -8.25 1.09 19.54
C HIS A 3 -9.67 1.64 19.27
N TYR A 4 -9.78 2.91 18.86
CA TYR A 4 -11.05 3.52 18.49
C TYR A 4 -11.70 2.81 17.28
N LEU A 5 -10.91 2.49 16.25
CA LEU A 5 -11.39 1.74 15.09
C LEU A 5 -11.86 0.33 15.47
N GLN A 6 -11.10 -0.38 16.31
CA GLN A 6 -11.47 -1.72 16.77
C GLN A 6 -12.76 -1.74 17.60
N MET A 7 -13.03 -0.69 18.39
CA MET A 7 -14.25 -0.58 19.17
C MET A 7 -15.47 -0.13 18.36
N ASN A 8 -15.32 0.84 17.46
CA ASN A 8 -16.46 1.45 16.75
C ASN A 8 -16.78 0.76 15.42
N TYR A 9 -15.80 0.13 14.76
CA TYR A 9 -15.95 -0.45 13.42
C TYR A 9 -15.72 -1.96 13.40
N LYS A 10 -16.05 -2.66 14.49
CA LYS A 10 -15.86 -4.11 14.60
C LYS A 10 -16.59 -4.91 13.50
N SER A 11 -17.77 -4.45 13.08
CA SER A 11 -18.56 -5.09 12.01
C SER A 11 -17.88 -5.01 10.64
N SER A 12 -17.19 -3.90 10.36
CA SER A 12 -16.47 -3.68 9.09
C SER A 12 -15.07 -4.28 9.09
N ARG A 13 -14.68 -5.03 10.14
CA ARG A 13 -13.33 -5.59 10.29
C ARG A 13 -12.94 -6.41 9.07
N ASP A 14 -13.76 -7.38 8.67
CA ASP A 14 -13.41 -8.31 7.59
C ASP A 14 -13.28 -7.59 6.24
N TRP A 15 -14.05 -6.53 6.02
CA TRP A 15 -13.90 -5.65 4.86
C TRP A 15 -12.53 -4.96 4.87
N PHE A 16 -12.09 -4.41 6.01
CA PHE A 16 -10.78 -3.77 6.10
C PHE A 16 -9.63 -4.76 5.89
N MET A 17 -9.78 -5.99 6.39
CA MET A 17 -8.80 -7.06 6.17
C MET A 17 -8.73 -7.45 4.69
N PHE A 18 -9.89 -7.56 4.03
CA PHE A 18 -9.96 -7.86 2.60
C PHE A 18 -9.28 -6.78 1.76
N ILE A 19 -9.56 -5.51 2.01
CA ILE A 19 -8.92 -4.41 1.27
C ILE A 19 -7.42 -4.39 1.51
N SER A 20 -6.98 -4.59 2.76
CA SER A 20 -5.55 -4.63 3.08
C SER A 20 -4.85 -5.78 2.36
N PHE A 21 -5.50 -6.95 2.29
CA PHE A 21 -5.00 -8.10 1.54
C PHE A 21 -4.96 -7.84 0.03
N ALA A 22 -6.00 -7.21 -0.54
CA ALA A 22 -6.04 -6.85 -1.95
C ALA A 22 -4.95 -5.82 -2.31
N ALA A 23 -4.72 -4.86 -1.41
CA ALA A 23 -3.72 -3.80 -1.53
C ALA A 23 -2.28 -4.27 -1.27
N ASP A 24 -2.08 -5.53 -0.86
CA ASP A 24 -0.75 -6.11 -0.78
C ASP A 24 -0.10 -6.08 -2.17
N LEU A 25 1.15 -5.62 -2.24
CA LEU A 25 1.86 -5.40 -3.49
C LEU A 25 1.96 -6.70 -4.30
N ARG A 26 2.13 -7.84 -3.61
CA ARG A 26 2.14 -9.17 -4.25
C ARG A 26 0.82 -9.44 -4.98
N ASN A 27 -0.30 -9.30 -4.28
CA ASN A 27 -1.63 -9.61 -4.81
C ASN A 27 -2.06 -8.61 -5.88
N THR A 28 -1.76 -7.34 -5.66
CA THR A 28 -1.94 -6.26 -6.64
C THR A 28 -1.16 -6.58 -7.92
N PHE A 29 0.14 -6.88 -7.81
CA PHE A 29 0.96 -7.18 -8.97
C PHE A 29 0.46 -8.40 -9.75
N PHE A 30 0.17 -9.52 -9.06
CA PHE A 30 -0.35 -10.73 -9.71
C PHE A 30 -1.69 -10.53 -10.41
N THR A 31 -2.53 -9.61 -9.93
CA THR A 31 -3.84 -9.34 -10.54
C THR A 31 -3.70 -8.39 -11.73
N PHE A 32 -2.99 -7.27 -11.57
CA PHE A 32 -2.94 -6.22 -12.58
C PHE A 32 -1.96 -6.51 -13.71
N PHE A 33 -0.83 -7.16 -13.41
CA PHE A 33 0.18 -7.48 -14.41
C PHE A 33 -0.39 -8.24 -15.63
N PRO A 34 -1.07 -9.40 -15.48
CA PRO A 34 -1.58 -10.14 -16.63
C PRO A 34 -2.63 -9.35 -17.43
N ILE A 35 -3.48 -8.56 -16.75
CA ILE A 35 -4.52 -7.75 -17.40
C ILE A 35 -3.87 -6.69 -18.29
N TRP A 36 -2.96 -5.88 -17.74
CA TRP A 36 -2.33 -4.80 -18.48
C TRP A 36 -1.36 -5.29 -19.54
N PHE A 37 -0.66 -6.40 -19.27
CA PHE A 37 0.24 -7.01 -20.25
C PHE A 37 -0.53 -7.50 -21.49
N HIS A 38 -1.71 -8.11 -21.32
CA HIS A 38 -2.55 -8.53 -22.45
C HIS A 38 -3.19 -7.35 -23.20
N LEU A 39 -3.53 -6.26 -22.51
CA LEU A 39 -4.09 -5.06 -23.15
C LEU A 39 -3.02 -4.29 -23.93
N CYS A 40 -1.87 -4.02 -23.29
CA CYS A 40 -0.75 -3.25 -23.84
C CYS A 40 0.56 -3.66 -23.15
N GLU A 41 1.40 -4.43 -23.84
CA GLU A 41 2.70 -4.90 -23.32
C GLU A 41 3.57 -3.75 -22.77
N SER A 42 3.61 -2.61 -23.47
CA SER A 42 4.35 -1.41 -23.03
C SER A 42 3.91 -0.90 -21.65
N VAL A 43 2.61 -0.99 -21.33
CA VAL A 43 2.06 -0.57 -20.03
C VAL A 43 2.40 -1.60 -18.96
N GLY A 44 2.31 -2.89 -19.28
CA GLY A 44 2.72 -3.98 -18.39
C GLY A 44 4.19 -3.87 -17.96
N ILE A 45 5.10 -3.57 -18.88
CA ILE A 45 6.53 -3.39 -18.57
C ILE A 45 6.76 -2.15 -17.70
N LYS A 46 6.06 -1.04 -17.97
CA LYS A 46 6.13 0.18 -17.13
C LYS A 46 5.61 -0.09 -15.72
N LEU A 47 4.55 -0.89 -15.57
CA LEU A 47 4.02 -1.30 -14.27
C LEU A 47 5.03 -2.11 -13.45
N ILE A 48 5.82 -2.99 -14.08
CA ILE A 48 6.92 -3.69 -13.39
C ILE A 48 7.92 -2.69 -12.83
N TRP A 49 8.38 -1.73 -13.64
CA TRP A 49 9.36 -0.74 -13.19
C TRP A 49 8.84 0.12 -12.03
N VAL A 50 7.58 0.55 -12.10
CA VAL A 50 6.96 1.32 -11.00
C VAL A 50 6.88 0.48 -9.73
N ALA A 51 6.50 -0.80 -9.83
CA ALA A 51 6.45 -1.70 -8.67
C ALA A 51 7.84 -1.91 -8.06
N VAL A 52 8.88 -2.16 -8.87
CA VAL A 52 10.26 -2.39 -8.40
C VAL A 52 10.83 -1.14 -7.74
N ILE A 53 10.74 0.01 -8.39
CA ILE A 53 11.27 1.27 -7.85
C ILE A 53 10.47 1.69 -6.61
N GLY A 54 9.15 1.54 -6.64
CA GLY A 54 8.27 1.84 -5.51
C GLY A 54 8.62 1.01 -4.28
N ASP A 55 8.72 -0.31 -4.43
CA ASP A 55 9.08 -1.20 -3.32
C ASP A 55 10.47 -0.91 -2.77
N TRP A 56 11.45 -0.68 -3.65
CA TRP A 56 12.79 -0.30 -3.24
C TRP A 56 12.80 1.00 -2.43
N LEU A 57 12.13 2.06 -2.91
CA LEU A 57 12.01 3.33 -2.18
C LEU A 57 11.28 3.16 -0.85
N ASN A 58 10.20 2.38 -0.82
CA ASN A 58 9.45 2.09 0.39
C ASN A 58 10.30 1.34 1.43
N LEU A 59 11.14 0.40 1.00
CA LEU A 59 12.13 -0.24 1.86
C LEU A 59 13.17 0.76 2.36
N VAL A 60 13.79 1.55 1.48
CA VAL A 60 14.78 2.57 1.87
C VAL A 60 14.21 3.55 2.88
N PHE A 61 13.00 4.08 2.65
CA PHE A 61 12.35 4.99 3.59
C PHE A 61 11.97 4.31 4.90
N LYS A 62 11.60 3.03 4.86
CA LYS A 62 11.37 2.23 6.07
C LYS A 62 12.62 2.17 6.95
N TRP A 63 13.79 2.00 6.34
CA TRP A 63 15.07 2.04 7.03
C TRP A 63 15.42 3.43 7.56
N ILE A 64 15.14 4.51 6.82
CA ILE A 64 15.50 5.87 7.23
C ILE A 64 14.59 6.41 8.34
N LEU A 65 13.28 6.16 8.24
CA LEU A 65 12.28 6.81 9.10
C LEU A 65 12.03 6.06 10.42
N PHE A 66 12.45 4.79 10.53
CA PHE A 66 12.31 3.96 11.73
C PHE A 66 10.93 4.06 12.40
N GLY A 67 9.86 4.06 11.59
CA GLY A 67 8.50 4.23 12.10
C GLY A 67 8.12 3.13 13.08
N GLN A 68 7.82 3.51 14.33
CA GLN A 68 7.36 2.60 15.36
C GLN A 68 5.99 2.01 15.00
N ARG A 69 5.79 0.71 15.22
CA ARG A 69 4.46 0.10 15.03
C ARG A 69 3.60 0.30 16.28
N PRO A 70 2.31 0.65 16.14
CA PRO A 70 1.42 0.92 17.28
C PRO A 70 1.34 -0.22 18.31
N TYR A 71 1.47 -1.47 17.87
CA TYR A 71 1.46 -2.65 18.74
C TYR A 71 2.68 -2.78 19.63
N TRP A 72 3.84 -2.31 19.20
CA TRP A 72 5.05 -2.28 20.03
C TRP A 72 5.11 -0.98 20.83
N TRP A 73 4.77 0.13 20.19
CA TRP A 73 4.77 1.45 20.81
C TRP A 73 3.91 1.52 22.08
N VAL A 74 2.75 0.87 22.11
CA VAL A 74 1.87 0.87 23.30
C VAL A 74 2.52 0.22 24.53
N HIS A 75 3.47 -0.69 24.34
CA HIS A 75 4.21 -1.36 25.41
C HIS A 75 5.53 -0.67 25.74
N ASP A 76 6.08 0.13 24.83
CA ASP A 76 7.37 0.80 24.96
C ASP A 76 7.23 2.26 25.46
N THR A 77 6.02 2.83 25.39
CA THR A 77 5.79 4.23 25.78
C THR A 77 5.49 4.40 27.27
N ASP A 78 6.12 5.42 27.88
CA ASP A 78 5.79 5.88 29.24
C ASP A 78 4.42 6.57 29.36
N TYR A 79 3.74 6.80 28.23
CA TYR A 79 2.46 7.53 28.21
C TYR A 79 1.38 6.86 29.08
N TYR A 80 1.41 5.52 29.19
CA TYR A 80 0.45 4.74 29.96
C TYR A 80 0.97 4.30 31.33
N ASN A 81 2.04 4.90 31.87
CA ASN A 81 2.67 4.38 33.11
C ASN A 81 1.72 4.37 34.32
N ASN A 82 0.76 5.31 34.40
CA ASN A 82 -0.21 5.43 35.49
C ASN A 82 -1.63 4.97 35.12
N THR A 83 -1.84 4.46 33.90
CA THR A 83 -3.17 4.09 33.38
C THR A 83 -3.08 2.80 32.58
N PRO A 84 -4.06 1.89 32.66
CA PRO A 84 -4.00 0.66 31.89
C PRO A 84 -3.87 0.96 30.39
N ALA A 85 -2.83 0.39 29.77
CA ALA A 85 -2.61 0.50 28.34
C ALA A 85 -3.77 -0.14 27.56
N PRO A 86 -4.18 0.44 26.41
CA PRO A 86 -5.28 -0.11 25.63
C PRO A 86 -4.92 -1.48 25.05
N ILE A 87 -5.84 -2.45 25.16
CA ILE A 87 -5.66 -3.77 24.57
C ILE A 87 -5.97 -3.68 23.07
N ILE A 88 -4.94 -3.83 22.24
CA ILE A 88 -5.08 -3.79 20.78
C ILE A 88 -4.98 -5.21 20.22
N GLN A 89 -5.97 -5.61 19.42
CA GLN A 89 -5.97 -6.94 18.80
C GLN A 89 -5.00 -6.99 17.60
N GLN A 90 -4.15 -8.02 17.58
CA GLN A 90 -3.30 -8.33 16.42
C GLN A 90 -4.01 -9.33 15.50
N PHE A 91 -3.79 -9.15 14.20
CA PHE A 91 -4.31 -10.00 13.14
C PHE A 91 -3.18 -10.43 12.20
N PRO A 92 -3.34 -11.51 11.42
CA PRO A 92 -2.28 -12.02 10.54
C PRO A 92 -1.64 -10.97 9.62
N VAL A 93 -2.44 -10.09 8.99
CA VAL A 93 -1.93 -9.02 8.10
C VAL A 93 -1.19 -7.90 8.85
N THR A 94 -1.39 -7.77 10.16
CA THR A 94 -0.76 -6.74 10.99
C THR A 94 0.53 -7.22 11.65
N CYS A 95 0.83 -8.53 11.59
CA CYS A 95 2.00 -9.16 12.19
C CYS A 95 3.24 -9.04 11.30
N GLU A 96 3.62 -7.81 10.94
CA GLU A 96 4.82 -7.54 10.15
C GLU A 96 6.03 -7.27 11.05
N THR A 97 7.20 -7.77 10.65
CA THR A 97 8.44 -7.74 11.47
C THR A 97 9.31 -6.49 11.23
N GLY A 98 8.93 -5.60 10.32
CA GLY A 98 9.71 -4.40 9.95
C GLY A 98 9.08 -3.07 10.41
N PRO A 99 9.78 -1.93 10.25
CA PRO A 99 9.25 -0.61 10.59
C PRO A 99 7.96 -0.29 9.82
N GLY A 100 7.09 0.50 10.45
CA GLY A 100 5.72 0.74 10.03
C GLY A 100 5.53 1.91 9.06
N SER A 101 6.56 2.73 8.84
CA SER A 101 6.45 3.95 8.01
C SER A 101 7.58 4.01 6.99
N PRO A 102 7.28 4.24 5.69
CA PRO A 102 5.95 4.30 5.07
C PRO A 102 5.26 2.91 4.96
N SER A 103 3.96 2.91 4.67
CA SER A 103 3.15 1.68 4.56
C SER A 103 3.20 1.09 3.14
N GLY A 104 3.70 -0.15 3.04
CA GLY A 104 3.76 -0.87 1.76
C GLY A 104 2.37 -1.19 1.19
N HIS A 105 1.40 -1.55 2.02
CA HIS A 105 0.01 -1.79 1.60
C HIS A 105 -0.64 -0.50 1.04
N ALA A 106 -0.37 0.66 1.66
CA ALA A 106 -0.87 1.93 1.16
C ALA A 106 -0.21 2.33 -0.17
N MET A 107 1.09 2.07 -0.31
CA MET A 107 1.80 2.25 -1.58
C MET A 107 1.26 1.32 -2.66
N GLY A 108 1.03 0.04 -2.36
CA GLY A 108 0.46 -0.94 -3.29
C GLY A 108 -0.92 -0.50 -3.80
N ALA A 109 -1.79 -0.03 -2.90
CA ALA A 109 -3.05 0.59 -3.28
C ALA A 109 -2.85 1.81 -4.20
N GLY A 110 -1.93 2.71 -3.88
CA GLY A 110 -1.60 3.88 -4.69
C GLY A 110 -1.13 3.53 -6.10
N ILE A 111 -0.22 2.55 -6.23
CA ILE A 111 0.27 2.06 -7.52
C ILE A 111 -0.88 1.44 -8.33
N SER A 112 -1.74 0.66 -7.68
CA SER A 112 -2.87 0.00 -8.33
C SER A 112 -3.90 0.99 -8.91
N ALA A 113 -4.13 2.12 -8.24
CA ALA A 113 -5.09 3.12 -8.67
C ALA A 113 -4.49 4.14 -9.65
N ALA A 114 -3.32 4.70 -9.34
CA ALA A 114 -2.76 5.83 -10.07
C ALA A 114 -2.13 5.44 -11.42
N VAL A 115 -1.50 4.27 -11.52
CA VAL A 115 -0.75 3.90 -12.73
C VAL A 115 -1.66 3.58 -13.92
N PRO A 116 -2.76 2.82 -13.77
CA PRO A 116 -3.77 2.68 -14.83
C PRO A 116 -4.36 4.01 -15.30
N LEU A 117 -4.72 4.89 -14.36
CA LEU A 117 -5.30 6.19 -14.67
C LEU A 117 -4.30 7.08 -15.42
N ALA A 118 -3.04 7.10 -14.99
CA ALA A 118 -1.98 7.83 -15.68
C ALA A 118 -1.67 7.22 -17.05
N ALA A 119 -1.67 5.89 -17.19
CA ALA A 119 -1.49 5.24 -18.48
C ALA A 119 -2.65 5.56 -19.45
N VAL A 120 -3.90 5.48 -18.98
CA VAL A 120 -5.09 5.79 -19.78
C VAL A 120 -5.19 7.29 -20.11
N GLY A 121 -4.65 8.19 -19.27
CA GLY A 121 -4.62 9.64 -19.57
C GLY A 121 -3.45 10.07 -20.46
N ILE A 122 -2.25 9.54 -20.21
CA ILE A 122 -1.01 9.97 -20.88
C ILE A 122 -0.87 9.32 -22.25
N ILE A 123 -1.28 8.06 -22.44
CA ILE A 123 -1.12 7.35 -23.71
C ILE A 123 -1.95 7.99 -24.84
N PRO A 124 -3.27 8.24 -24.70
CA PRO A 124 -4.01 8.94 -25.74
C PRO A 124 -3.54 10.39 -25.93
N TYR A 125 -3.05 11.06 -24.89
CA TYR A 125 -2.44 12.38 -25.03
C TYR A 125 -1.15 12.35 -25.86
N CYS A 126 -0.23 11.42 -25.58
CA CYS A 126 1.00 11.23 -26.35
C CYS A 126 0.73 10.76 -27.78
N VAL A 127 -0.24 9.87 -27.98
CA VAL A 127 -0.67 9.41 -29.32
C VAL A 127 -1.32 10.56 -30.10
N SER A 128 -2.17 11.38 -29.44
CA SER A 128 -2.75 12.58 -30.05
C SER A 128 -1.69 13.59 -30.45
N GLN A 129 -0.66 13.82 -29.63
CA GLN A 129 0.46 14.71 -29.95
C GLN A 129 1.29 14.18 -31.13
N LEU A 130 1.55 12.88 -31.20
CA LEU A 130 2.26 12.25 -32.32
C LEU A 130 1.47 12.31 -33.63
N LEU A 131 0.16 12.09 -33.59
CA LEU A 131 -0.73 12.20 -34.75
C LEU A 131 -0.90 13.65 -35.24
N HIS A 132 -0.72 14.64 -34.36
CA HIS A 132 -0.78 16.07 -34.73
C HIS A 132 0.55 16.61 -35.29
N GLN A 133 1.63 15.83 -35.24
CA GLN A 133 2.97 16.17 -35.74
C GLN A 133 3.27 15.54 -37.12
N GLN A 134 2.29 14.89 -37.76
CA GLN A 134 2.32 14.43 -39.16
C GLN A 134 1.39 15.28 -40.02
#